data_AF-A0A813IDS4-F1
#
_entry.id   AF-A0A813IDS4-F1
#
_cell.length_a   1.000
_cell.length_b   1.000
_cell.length_c   1.000
_cell.angle_alpha   90.00
_cell.angle_beta   90.00
_cell.angle_gamma   90.00
#
_symmetry.space_group_name_H-M   'P 1'
#
loop_
_entity.id
_entity.type
_entity.pdbx_description
1 polymer ?
#
loop_
_entity_poly.entity_id
_entity_poly.type
_entity_poly.pdbx_seq_one_letter_code
_entity_poly.pdbx_strand_id
1 'polypeptide(L)'
;EARLRLVRAANEGFQQKLGRQPGVWQFLRGVGFENRARSSLPAGLPASLGMPPGPPHERFLLLEEPDMMNAYEAWGAWHGRLSQIAKFLQGLERLAFQRTAHLGRHGQDITAKDALSAKEVLQGWHETVCSS
;
A
#
# COMPACT_ATOMS: atom_id res chain seq x y z
N GLU A 1 -20.48 10.85 -15.35
CA GLU A 1 -20.10 12.19 -14.84
C GLU A 1 -18.64 12.15 -14.41
N ALA A 2 -17.77 12.95 -15.02
CA ALA A 2 -16.38 13.03 -14.61
C ALA A 2 -16.31 13.75 -13.25
N ARG A 3 -15.87 13.03 -12.21
CA ARG A 3 -15.71 13.63 -10.87
C ARG A 3 -14.62 14.69 -10.93
N LEU A 4 -15.04 15.95 -10.75
CA LEU A 4 -14.24 17.16 -10.90
C LEU A 4 -13.14 17.22 -9.81
N ARG A 5 -11.97 16.65 -10.09
CA ARG A 5 -10.80 16.61 -9.18
C ARG A 5 -9.64 17.52 -9.62
N LEU A 6 -9.97 18.59 -10.35
CA LEU A 6 -9.00 19.55 -10.86
C LEU A 6 -9.28 20.94 -10.31
N VAL A 7 -8.28 21.55 -9.68
CA VAL A 7 -8.33 22.94 -9.23
C VAL A 7 -7.27 23.75 -9.98
N ARG A 8 -7.70 24.77 -10.71
CA ARG A 8 -6.78 25.72 -11.34
C ARG A 8 -6.14 26.61 -10.27
N ALA A 9 -4.82 26.57 -10.14
CA ALA A 9 -4.12 27.33 -9.10
C ALA A 9 -4.32 28.85 -9.25
N ALA A 10 -4.41 29.33 -10.49
CA ALA A 10 -4.66 30.74 -10.81
C ALA A 10 -6.13 31.18 -10.69
N ASN A 11 -7.04 30.30 -10.25
CA ASN A 11 -8.43 30.69 -10.05
C ASN A 11 -8.54 31.76 -8.95
N GLU A 12 -9.14 32.91 -9.27
CA GLU A 12 -9.22 34.05 -8.36
C GLU A 12 -10.00 33.72 -7.09
N GLY A 13 -11.12 33.00 -7.20
CA GLY A 13 -11.92 32.58 -6.05
C GLY A 13 -11.15 31.66 -5.12
N PHE A 14 -10.37 30.72 -5.68
CA PHE A 14 -9.47 29.87 -4.91
C PHE A 14 -8.38 30.68 -4.22
N GLN A 15 -7.72 31.59 -4.94
CA GLN A 15 -6.64 32.43 -4.40
C GLN A 15 -7.12 33.35 -3.27
N GLN A 16 -8.28 33.99 -3.43
CA GLN A 16 -8.83 34.90 -2.44
C GLN A 16 -9.28 34.18 -1.16
N LYS A 17 -9.90 32.99 -1.29
CA LYS A 17 -10.50 32.29 -0.14
C LYS A 17 -9.54 31.32 0.57
N LEU A 18 -8.71 30.61 -0.20
CA LEU A 18 -7.95 29.45 0.28
C LEU A 18 -6.46 29.54 -0.03
N GLY A 19 -6.08 29.91 -1.25
CA GLY A 19 -4.69 29.88 -1.72
C GLY A 19 -3.72 30.79 -0.95
N ARG A 20 -4.24 31.82 -0.27
CA ARG A 20 -3.44 32.74 0.58
C ARG A 20 -3.37 32.33 2.05
N GLN A 21 -4.17 31.36 2.47
CA GLN A 21 -4.19 30.92 3.86
C GLN A 21 -2.96 30.06 4.16
N PRO A 22 -2.29 30.27 5.31
CA PRO A 22 -1.14 29.47 5.70
C PRO A 22 -1.56 28.00 5.85
N GLY A 23 -0.73 27.07 5.36
CA GLY A 23 -0.95 25.65 5.51
C GLY A 23 -1.87 25.00 4.46
N VAL A 24 -2.68 25.77 3.71
CA VAL A 24 -3.62 25.18 2.72
C VAL A 24 -2.91 24.38 1.64
N TRP A 25 -1.78 24.88 1.13
CA TRP A 25 -1.00 24.16 0.12
C TRP A 25 -0.34 22.89 0.67
N GLN A 26 0.05 22.88 1.94
CA GLN A 26 0.54 21.69 2.61
C GLN A 26 -0.61 20.69 2.82
N PHE A 27 -1.78 21.17 3.27
CA PHE A 27 -2.97 20.36 3.47
C PHE A 27 -3.43 19.69 2.16
N LEU A 28 -3.59 20.45 1.08
CA LEU A 28 -4.01 19.92 -0.21
C LEU A 28 -3.04 18.85 -0.74
N ARG A 29 -1.73 19.06 -0.57
CA ARG A 29 -0.72 18.04 -0.87
C ARG A 29 -0.84 16.82 0.04
N GLY A 30 -1.11 17.01 1.33
CA GLY A 30 -1.33 15.92 2.29
C GLY A 30 -2.58 15.08 1.98
N VAL A 31 -3.59 15.69 1.36
CA VAL A 31 -4.80 14.99 0.86
C VAL A 31 -4.53 14.24 -0.45
N GLY A 32 -3.39 14.50 -1.11
CA GLY A 32 -3.00 13.82 -2.36
C GLY A 32 -3.19 14.65 -3.62
N PHE A 33 -3.47 15.96 -3.52
CA PHE A 33 -3.42 16.82 -4.70
C PHE A 33 -1.97 17.04 -5.14
N GLU A 34 -1.72 16.76 -6.42
CA GLU A 34 -0.44 16.99 -7.05
C GLU A 34 -0.44 18.29 -7.86
N ASN A 35 0.65 19.03 -7.77
CA ASN A 35 0.85 20.22 -8.58
C ASN A 35 1.39 19.81 -9.96
N ARG A 36 0.57 19.97 -10.99
CA ARG A 36 0.89 19.63 -12.37
C ARG A 36 0.83 20.87 -13.25
N ALA A 37 1.69 20.92 -14.25
CA ALA A 37 1.58 21.91 -15.31
C ALA A 37 0.44 21.50 -16.26
N ARG A 38 -0.11 22.47 -16.99
CA ARG A 38 -1.15 22.20 -17.99
C ARG A 38 -0.73 21.14 -19.01
N SER A 39 0.53 21.19 -19.44
CA SER A 39 1.10 20.23 -20.38
C SER A 39 1.22 18.81 -19.83
N SER A 40 1.23 18.63 -18.51
CA SER A 40 1.30 17.32 -17.85
C SER A 40 -0.05 16.82 -17.34
N LEU A 41 -1.14 17.50 -17.69
CA LEU A 41 -2.50 17.00 -17.43
C LEU A 41 -2.84 15.85 -18.39
N PRO A 42 -3.69 14.89 -17.97
CA PRO A 42 -4.19 13.85 -18.85
C PRO A 42 -4.81 14.42 -20.13
N ALA A 43 -4.52 13.79 -21.27
CA ALA A 43 -5.03 14.23 -22.56
C ALA A 43 -6.57 14.22 -22.56
N GLY A 44 -7.18 15.26 -23.13
CA GLY A 44 -8.64 15.41 -23.20
C GLY A 44 -9.30 15.92 -21.92
N LEU A 45 -8.64 15.86 -20.76
CA LEU A 45 -9.20 16.36 -19.49
C LEU A 45 -9.48 17.89 -19.50
N PRO A 46 -8.60 18.74 -20.06
CA PRO A 46 -8.93 20.16 -20.25
C PRO A 46 -10.14 20.38 -21.16
N ALA A 47 -10.30 19.57 -22.20
CA ALA A 47 -11.39 19.68 -23.16
C ALA A 47 -12.73 19.21 -22.57
N SER A 48 -12.73 18.10 -21.83
CA SER A 48 -13.93 17.58 -21.16
C SER A 48 -14.46 18.52 -20.08
N LEU A 49 -13.58 19.33 -19.48
CA LEU A 49 -13.93 20.36 -18.49
C LEU A 49 -14.32 21.70 -19.12
N GLY A 50 -14.31 21.80 -20.46
CA GLY A 50 -14.59 23.05 -21.16
C GLY A 50 -13.59 24.17 -20.84
N MET A 51 -12.37 23.82 -20.43
CA MET A 51 -11.38 24.83 -20.05
C MET A 51 -10.83 25.54 -21.30
N PRO A 52 -10.79 26.89 -21.30
CA PRO A 52 -10.23 27.64 -22.41
C PRO A 52 -8.75 27.31 -22.59
N PRO A 53 -8.20 27.36 -23.82
CA PRO A 53 -6.78 27.21 -24.06
C PRO A 53 -5.99 28.24 -23.25
N GLY A 54 -4.85 27.83 -22.71
CA GLY A 54 -4.06 28.63 -21.79
C GLY A 54 -2.58 28.23 -21.83
N PRO A 55 -1.72 28.95 -21.11
CA PRO A 55 -0.28 28.73 -21.18
C PRO A 55 0.10 27.32 -20.70
N PRO A 56 1.10 26.67 -21.31
CA PRO A 56 1.49 25.30 -20.98
C PRO A 56 2.06 25.16 -19.56
N HIS A 57 2.62 26.24 -19.02
CA HIS A 57 3.19 26.31 -17.67
C HIS A 57 2.16 26.67 -16.58
N GLU A 58 0.88 26.80 -16.96
CA GLU A 58 -0.19 27.05 -16.00
C GLU A 58 -0.30 25.90 -15.01
N ARG A 59 -0.43 26.23 -13.72
CA ARG A 59 -0.42 25.25 -12.63
C ARG A 59 -1.84 24.82 -12.25
N PHE A 60 -1.97 23.52 -12.04
CA PHE A 60 -3.19 22.87 -11.59
C PHE A 60 -2.88 21.96 -10.42
N LEU A 61 -3.83 21.87 -9.50
CA LEU A 61 -3.87 20.82 -8.49
C LEU A 61 -4.79 19.73 -9.02
N LEU A 62 -4.22 18.56 -9.28
CA LEU A 62 -4.93 17.38 -9.74
C LEU A 62 -4.94 16.36 -8.61
N LEU A 63 -6.12 15.88 -8.23
CA LEU A 63 -6.25 14.71 -7.37
C LEU A 63 -6.57 13.53 -8.30
N GLU A 64 -5.57 12.68 -8.54
CA GLU A 64 -5.76 11.50 -9.38
C GLU A 64 -6.79 10.55 -8.76
N GLU A 65 -7.49 9.80 -9.62
CA GLU A 65 -8.32 8.71 -9.11
C GLU A 65 -7.40 7.61 -8.61
N PRO A 66 -7.52 7.21 -7.34
CA PRO A 66 -6.72 6.10 -6.84
C PRO A 66 -7.12 4.87 -7.64
N ASP A 67 -6.11 4.16 -8.15
CA ASP A 67 -6.31 2.89 -8.81
C ASP A 67 -6.66 1.83 -7.77
N MET A 68 -7.97 1.75 -7.47
CA MET A 68 -8.49 0.85 -6.45
C MET A 68 -8.27 -0.62 -6.82
N MET A 69 -8.19 -0.95 -8.12
CA MET A 69 -7.96 -2.31 -8.58
C MET A 69 -6.51 -2.73 -8.32
N ASN A 70 -5.55 -1.92 -8.76
CA ASN A 70 -4.14 -2.20 -8.49
C ASN A 70 -3.82 -2.15 -6.98
N ALA A 71 -4.43 -1.23 -6.23
CA ALA A 71 -4.30 -1.19 -4.77
C ALA A 71 -4.86 -2.45 -4.11
N TYR A 72 -6.01 -2.95 -4.57
CA TYR A 72 -6.60 -4.19 -4.08
C TYR A 72 -5.76 -5.41 -4.43
N GLU A 73 -5.24 -5.51 -5.65
CA GLU A 73 -4.35 -6.60 -6.08
C GLU A 73 -3.06 -6.61 -5.26
N ALA A 74 -2.44 -5.45 -5.06
CA ALA A 74 -1.26 -5.30 -4.21
C ALA A 74 -1.55 -5.71 -2.76
N TRP A 75 -2.70 -5.29 -2.22
CA TRP A 75 -3.16 -5.71 -0.91
C TRP A 75 -3.39 -7.22 -0.83
N GLY A 76 -4.01 -7.82 -1.84
CA GLY A 76 -4.27 -9.26 -1.91
C GLY A 76 -2.96 -10.07 -1.93
N ALA A 77 -1.97 -9.64 -2.71
CA ALA A 77 -0.65 -10.26 -2.74
C ALA A 77 0.06 -10.16 -1.39
N TRP A 78 0.03 -8.98 -0.76
CA TRP A 78 0.58 -8.77 0.57
C TRP A 78 -0.11 -9.64 1.64
N HIS A 79 -1.44 -9.66 1.64
CA HIS A 79 -2.25 -10.47 2.54
C HIS A 79 -2.00 -11.97 2.34
N GLY A 80 -1.83 -12.41 1.10
CA GLY A 80 -1.47 -13.78 0.75
C GLY A 80 -0.14 -14.20 1.39
N ARG A 81 0.90 -13.36 1.27
CA ARG A 81 2.21 -13.61 1.91
C ARG A 81 2.10 -13.68 3.42
N LEU A 82 1.37 -12.76 4.05
CA LEU A 82 1.13 -12.82 5.50
C LEU A 82 0.41 -14.10 5.93
N SER A 83 -0.58 -14.53 5.14
CA SER A 83 -1.31 -15.77 5.41
C SER A 83 -0.40 -17.00 5.32
N GLN A 84 0.56 -17.01 4.40
CA GLN A 84 1.56 -18.08 4.29
C GLN A 84 2.51 -18.11 5.49
N ILE A 85 3.00 -16.95 5.93
CA ILE A 85 3.81 -16.83 7.14
C ILE A 85 3.03 -17.33 8.37
N ALA A 86 1.77 -16.94 8.51
CA ALA A 86 0.92 -17.40 9.61
C ALA A 86 0.73 -18.92 9.60
N LYS A 87 0.46 -19.52 8.43
CA LYS A 87 0.36 -20.98 8.28
C LYS A 87 1.66 -21.70 8.63
N PHE A 88 2.80 -21.16 8.19
CA PHE A 88 4.11 -21.69 8.52
C PHE A 88 4.36 -21.69 10.05
N LEU A 89 4.08 -20.57 10.72
CA LEU A 89 4.25 -20.46 12.17
C LEU A 89 3.34 -21.42 12.94
N GLN A 90 2.08 -21.57 12.54
CA GLN A 90 1.17 -22.57 13.12
C GLN A 90 1.67 -24.00 12.90
N GLY A 91 2.23 -24.29 11.72
CA GLY A 91 2.85 -25.57 11.42
C GLY A 91 4.04 -25.87 12.34
N LEU A 92 4.91 -24.89 12.56
CA LEU A 92 6.04 -25.01 13.49
C LEU A 92 5.58 -25.25 14.93
N GLU A 93 4.59 -24.50 15.40
CA GLU A 93 4.03 -24.65 16.75
C GLU A 93 3.49 -26.07 16.96
N ARG A 94 2.73 -26.58 16.00
CA ARG A 94 2.21 -27.95 16.05
C ARG A 94 3.32 -28.99 16.07
N LEU A 95 4.37 -28.81 15.26
CA LEU A 95 5.48 -29.76 15.16
C LEU A 95 6.32 -29.76 16.44
N ALA A 96 6.60 -28.57 17.00
CA ALA A 96 7.26 -28.43 18.29
C ALA A 96 6.45 -29.11 19.40
N PHE A 97 5.12 -28.87 19.45
CA PHE A 97 4.24 -29.49 20.43
C PHE A 97 4.20 -31.02 20.32
N GLN A 98 4.11 -31.56 19.10
CA GLN A 98 4.13 -33.01 18.89
C GLN A 98 5.42 -33.64 19.43
N ARG A 99 6.58 -33.04 19.13
CA ARG A 99 7.87 -33.57 19.56
C ARG A 99 8.07 -33.48 21.08
N THR A 100 7.72 -32.36 21.70
CA THR A 100 7.81 -32.23 23.16
C THR A 100 6.81 -33.14 23.89
N ALA A 101 5.60 -33.34 23.35
CA ALA A 101 4.62 -34.27 23.90
C ALA A 101 5.07 -35.75 23.81
N HIS A 102 5.74 -36.14 22.71
CA HIS A 102 6.33 -37.47 22.58
C HIS A 102 7.48 -37.70 23.58
N LEU A 103 8.30 -36.68 23.84
CA LEU A 103 9.44 -36.76 24.77
C LEU A 103 9.00 -36.80 26.23
N GLY A 104 7.96 -36.05 26.62
CA GLY A 104 7.36 -36.12 27.95
C GLY A 104 6.78 -37.50 28.29
N ARG A 105 6.39 -38.28 27.27
CA ARG A 105 5.94 -39.68 27.43
C ARG A 105 7.08 -40.67 27.70
N HIS A 106 8.32 -40.28 27.40
CA HIS A 106 9.52 -41.11 27.56
C HIS A 106 10.43 -40.66 28.72
N GLY A 107 9.99 -39.69 29.54
CA GLY A 107 10.72 -39.24 30.73
C GLY A 107 12.04 -38.51 30.43
N GLN A 108 12.21 -38.00 29.21
CA GLN A 108 13.38 -37.21 28.81
C GLN A 108 13.03 -35.72 28.85
N ASP A 109 13.58 -35.00 29.84
CA ASP A 109 13.52 -33.54 29.90
C ASP A 109 14.52 -32.94 28.92
N ILE A 110 14.10 -32.75 27.67
CA ILE A 110 14.83 -31.91 26.72
C ILE A 110 14.26 -30.50 26.79
N THR A 111 15.12 -29.50 26.90
CA THR A 111 14.70 -28.08 26.87
C THR A 111 14.08 -27.79 25.50
N ALA A 112 12.97 -27.05 25.45
CA ALA A 112 12.22 -26.75 24.21
C ALA A 112 13.08 -26.18 23.05
N LYS A 113 14.31 -25.73 23.34
CA LYS A 113 15.33 -25.30 22.38
C LYS A 113 15.77 -26.39 21.38
N ASP A 114 15.64 -27.67 21.70
CA ASP A 114 16.08 -28.76 20.80
C ASP A 114 14.92 -29.45 20.05
N ALA A 115 13.68 -28.97 20.21
CA ALA A 115 12.51 -29.58 19.58
C ALA A 115 12.51 -29.44 18.05
N LEU A 116 13.10 -28.35 17.53
CA LEU A 116 13.19 -28.04 16.11
C LEU A 116 14.60 -27.60 15.77
N SER A 117 15.21 -28.23 14.75
CA SER A 117 16.50 -27.78 14.25
C SER A 117 16.34 -26.55 13.35
N ALA A 118 17.35 -25.67 13.35
CA ALA A 118 17.39 -24.51 12.45
C ALA A 118 17.26 -24.92 10.96
N LYS A 119 17.78 -26.10 10.60
CA LYS A 119 17.69 -26.65 9.24
C LYS A 119 16.25 -26.96 8.83
N GLU A 120 15.45 -27.55 9.72
CA GLU A 120 14.04 -27.87 9.48
C GLU A 120 13.17 -26.61 9.35
N VAL A 121 13.44 -25.60 10.20
CA VAL A 121 12.78 -24.30 10.13
C VAL A 121 13.08 -23.61 8.81
N LEU A 122 14.35 -23.57 8.39
CA LEU A 122 14.77 -22.95 7.13
C LEU A 122 14.21 -23.69 5.90
N GLN A 123 14.17 -25.01 5.96
CA GLN A 123 13.59 -25.83 4.90
C GLN A 123 12.07 -25.58 4.77
N GLY A 124 11.32 -25.66 5.87
CA GLY A 124 9.88 -25.40 5.84
C GLY A 124 9.53 -23.96 5.44
N TRP A 125 10.38 -22.99 5.79
CA TRP A 125 10.24 -21.60 5.34
C TRP A 125 10.39 -21.50 3.82
N HIS A 126 11.40 -22.14 3.25
CA HIS A 126 11.58 -22.16 1.79
C HIS A 126 10.39 -22.79 1.07
N GLU A 127 9.91 -23.93 1.58
CA GLU A 127 8.80 -24.68 0.98
C GLU A 127 7.46 -23.93 1.08
N THR A 128 7.23 -23.18 2.17
CA THR A 128 5.91 -22.59 2.45
C THR A 128 5.81 -21.11 2.09
N VAL A 129 6.91 -20.35 2.22
CA VAL A 129 6.92 -18.88 2.11
C VAL A 129 7.69 -18.40 0.88
N CYS A 130 8.74 -19.11 0.44
CA CYS A 130 9.55 -18.71 -0.72
C CYS A 130 9.14 -19.39 -2.04
N SER A 131 8.33 -20.46 -1.99
CA SER A 131 7.91 -21.23 -3.16
C SER A 131 6.65 -20.69 -3.85
N SER A 132 6.20 -19.47 -3.49
CA SER A 132 4.99 -18.79 -3.98
C SER A 132 5.32 -17.44 -4.61
#